data_AF-D8GTA3-F1
#
_entry.id   AF-D8GTA3-F1
#
_cell.length_a   1.000
_cell.length_b   1.000
_cell.length_c   1.000
_cell.angle_alpha   90.00
_cell.angle_beta   90.00
_cell.angle_gamma   90.00
#
_symmetry.space_group_name_H-M   'P 1'
#
loop_
_entity.id
_entity.type
_entity.pdbx_description
1 polymer ?
#
loop_
_entity_poly.entity_id
_entity_poly.type
_entity_poly.pdbx_seq_one_letter_code
_entity_poly.pdbx_strand_id
1 'polypeptide(L)'
;MEQVTEIPLKKVTAAQIIRTHNTALKVKIDENIYIGTEYFFLREDLVTIGYANKLKKLINRRELKENTFKDLADIDTYKYSENNKYHFFDSKHKIIVLETEIGDIGVNYNYYSYFKKRNLNFKFNNNRTGFNPIGMFKGNDFVGVIMPTRIKVGEKN
;
A
#
# COMPACT_ATOMS: atom_id res chain seq x y z
N MET A 1 -21.73 22.23 -6.16
CA MET A 1 -20.73 21.39 -6.85
C MET A 1 -19.53 21.29 -5.93
N GLU A 2 -19.31 20.14 -5.28
CA GLU A 2 -18.08 19.92 -4.52
C GLU A 2 -16.90 19.88 -5.50
N GLN A 3 -15.90 20.72 -5.28
CA GLN A 3 -14.63 20.67 -6.01
C GLN A 3 -13.94 19.34 -5.66
N VAL A 4 -13.97 18.38 -6.58
CA VAL A 4 -13.13 17.18 -6.50
C VAL A 4 -11.69 17.63 -6.69
N THR A 5 -10.94 17.70 -5.60
CA THR A 5 -9.50 18.00 -5.66
C THR A 5 -8.78 16.69 -5.97
N GLU A 6 -8.29 16.54 -7.21
CA GLU A 6 -7.45 15.39 -7.57
C GLU A 6 -6.25 15.30 -6.62
N ILE A 7 -5.92 14.09 -6.16
CA ILE A 7 -4.78 13.87 -5.27
C ILE A 7 -3.48 14.13 -6.06
N PRO A 8 -2.70 15.18 -5.76
CA PRO A 8 -1.47 15.43 -6.50
C PRO A 8 -0.49 14.28 -6.25
N LEU A 9 0.09 13.72 -7.32
CA LEU A 9 1.05 12.61 -7.19
C LEU A 9 2.50 13.10 -7.18
N LYS A 10 3.20 12.86 -6.08
CA LYS A 10 4.62 13.19 -5.95
C LYS A 10 5.50 12.21 -6.75
N LYS A 11 6.60 12.69 -7.34
CA LYS A 11 7.65 11.79 -7.87
C LYS A 11 8.41 11.17 -6.69
N VAL A 12 8.20 9.87 -6.47
CA VAL A 12 8.81 9.10 -5.38
C VAL A 12 9.65 7.97 -5.96
N THR A 13 10.86 7.81 -5.43
CA THR A 13 11.80 6.74 -5.80
C THR A 13 11.71 5.56 -4.85
N ALA A 14 12.17 4.38 -5.27
CA ALA A 14 12.22 3.20 -4.41
C ALA A 14 13.04 3.45 -3.13
N ALA A 15 14.10 4.27 -3.23
CA ALA A 15 14.94 4.65 -2.09
C ALA A 15 14.19 5.46 -1.02
N GLN A 16 13.13 6.17 -1.38
CA GLN A 16 12.34 6.98 -0.46
C GLN A 16 11.30 6.15 0.31
N ILE A 17 10.89 5.00 -0.24
CA ILE A 17 9.90 4.11 0.37
C ILE A 17 10.52 2.87 1.03
N ILE A 18 11.71 2.45 0.60
CA ILE A 18 12.49 1.35 1.19
C ILE A 18 13.69 1.98 1.92
N ARG A 19 13.57 2.09 3.25
CA ARG A 19 14.59 2.65 4.15
C ARG A 19 15.44 1.53 4.76
N THR A 20 16.64 1.89 5.19
CA THR A 20 17.65 0.94 5.70
C THR A 20 17.21 0.16 6.94
N HIS A 21 16.32 0.73 7.76
CA HIS A 21 15.77 0.07 8.95
C HIS A 21 14.58 -0.84 8.66
N ASN A 22 14.04 -0.84 7.43
CA ASN A 22 12.96 -1.76 7.08
C ASN A 22 13.45 -3.20 7.11
N THR A 23 12.51 -4.11 7.32
CA THR A 23 12.71 -5.55 7.14
C THR A 23 12.30 -5.91 5.73
N ALA A 24 13.21 -6.44 4.92
CA ALA A 24 12.83 -7.02 3.63
C ALA A 24 12.03 -8.29 3.86
N LEU A 25 10.88 -8.37 3.24
CA LEU A 25 10.00 -9.53 3.33
C LEU A 25 9.82 -10.16 1.94
N LYS A 26 9.86 -11.48 1.90
CA LYS A 26 9.53 -12.30 0.73
C LYS A 26 8.47 -13.32 1.14
N VAL A 27 7.45 -13.49 0.33
CA VAL A 27 6.42 -14.51 0.53
C VAL A 27 5.97 -15.06 -0.81
N LYS A 28 5.66 -16.35 -0.84
CA LYS A 28 4.96 -16.98 -1.96
C LYS A 28 3.49 -17.10 -1.58
N ILE A 29 2.60 -16.63 -2.45
CA ILE A 29 1.15 -16.81 -2.31
C ILE A 29 0.67 -17.44 -3.61
N ASP A 30 0.13 -18.65 -3.52
CA ASP A 30 -0.16 -19.52 -4.66
C ASP A 30 1.09 -19.72 -5.52
N GLU A 31 1.04 -19.35 -6.81
CA GLU A 31 2.17 -19.46 -7.74
C GLU A 31 3.04 -18.19 -7.80
N ASN A 32 2.62 -17.12 -7.12
CA ASN A 32 3.22 -15.80 -7.25
C ASN A 32 4.17 -15.48 -6.10
N ILE A 33 5.31 -14.86 -6.42
CA ILE A 33 6.27 -14.36 -5.42
C ILE A 33 6.00 -12.88 -5.19
N TYR A 34 5.91 -12.48 -3.93
CA TYR A 34 5.74 -11.09 -3.50
C TYR A 34 6.94 -10.67 -2.67
N ILE A 35 7.43 -9.46 -2.93
CA ILE A 35 8.57 -8.87 -2.22
C ILE A 35 8.27 -7.44 -1.77
N GLY A 36 8.78 -7.08 -0.59
CA GLY A 36 8.53 -5.76 -0.04
C GLY A 36 9.10 -5.57 1.35
N THR A 37 8.37 -4.79 2.15
CA THR A 37 8.71 -4.48 3.55
C THR A 37 7.54 -4.82 4.45
N GLU A 38 7.70 -4.69 5.77
CA GLU A 38 6.62 -4.78 6.75
C GLU A 38 5.44 -3.83 6.51
N TYR A 39 5.59 -2.86 5.59
CA TYR A 39 4.57 -1.87 5.26
C TYR A 39 3.90 -2.08 3.91
N PHE A 40 4.47 -2.86 2.99
CA PHE A 40 3.89 -3.11 1.67
C PHE A 40 4.56 -4.30 0.97
N PHE A 41 3.83 -4.93 0.06
CA PHE A 41 4.33 -6.00 -0.82
C PHE A 41 3.92 -5.72 -2.25
N LEU A 42 4.76 -6.12 -3.21
CA LEU A 42 4.44 -6.13 -4.64
C LEU A 42 4.92 -7.44 -5.27
N ARG A 43 4.16 -7.96 -6.23
CA ARG A 43 4.54 -9.12 -7.03
C ARG A 43 5.89 -8.88 -7.69
N GLU A 44 6.78 -9.86 -7.59
CA GLU A 44 8.20 -9.71 -7.94
C GLU A 44 8.41 -9.41 -9.44
N ASP A 45 7.57 -9.95 -10.32
CA ASP A 45 7.56 -9.68 -11.76
C ASP A 45 7.21 -8.22 -12.10
N LEU A 46 6.55 -7.49 -11.20
CA LEU A 46 6.12 -6.11 -11.40
C LEU A 46 7.04 -5.07 -10.73
N VAL A 47 8.06 -5.50 -9.98
CA VAL A 47 8.96 -4.57 -9.33
C VAL A 47 9.99 -3.99 -10.31
N THR A 48 10.32 -2.71 -10.14
CA THR A 48 11.44 -2.12 -10.88
C THR A 48 12.79 -2.67 -10.38
N ILE A 49 13.82 -2.67 -11.23
CA ILE A 49 15.20 -3.05 -10.85
C ILE A 49 15.67 -2.27 -9.60
N GLY A 50 15.39 -0.97 -9.53
CA GLY A 50 15.77 -0.14 -8.38
C GLY A 50 15.10 -0.56 -7.07
N TYR A 51 13.86 -1.05 -7.14
CA TYR A 51 13.13 -1.59 -5.99
C TYR A 51 13.75 -2.90 -5.52
N ALA A 52 13.96 -3.86 -6.42
CA ALA A 52 14.60 -5.14 -6.11
C ALA A 52 16.00 -4.93 -5.50
N ASN A 53 16.81 -4.05 -6.10
CA ASN A 53 18.14 -3.74 -5.61
C ASN A 53 18.15 -3.06 -4.24
N LYS A 54 17.11 -2.29 -3.90
CA LYS A 54 16.98 -1.69 -2.56
C LYS A 54 16.64 -2.74 -1.51
N LEU A 55 15.71 -3.65 -1.79
CA LEU A 55 15.41 -4.76 -0.88
C LEU A 55 16.63 -5.66 -0.65
N LYS A 56 17.38 -5.98 -1.71
CA LYS A 56 18.64 -6.74 -1.64
C LYS A 56 19.77 -6.04 -0.87
N LYS A 57 19.60 -4.79 -0.43
CA LYS A 57 20.55 -4.05 0.41
C LYS A 57 20.12 -3.95 1.86
N LEU A 58 18.89 -4.37 2.21
CA LEU A 58 18.45 -4.39 3.60
C LEU A 58 19.17 -5.50 4.37
N ILE A 59 19.51 -5.20 5.62
CA ILE A 59 20.22 -6.12 6.53
C ILE A 59 19.23 -7.17 7.05
N ASN A 60 18.05 -6.71 7.50
CA ASN A 60 17.01 -7.59 8.02
C ASN A 60 16.19 -8.16 6.87
N ARG A 61 16.21 -9.48 6.71
CA ARG A 61 15.43 -10.19 5.68
C ARG A 61 14.70 -11.36 6.28
N ARG A 62 13.45 -11.57 5.87
CA ARG A 62 12.65 -12.71 6.29
C ARG A 62 11.87 -13.27 5.10
N GLU A 63 11.90 -14.58 4.98
CA GLU A 63 10.97 -15.31 4.13
C GLU A 63 9.81 -15.78 5.00
N LEU A 64 8.60 -15.43 4.60
CA LEU A 64 7.38 -15.67 5.34
C LEU A 64 6.70 -16.91 4.78
N LYS A 65 6.06 -17.68 5.67
CA LYS A 65 5.29 -18.86 5.25
C LYS A 65 4.06 -18.40 4.47
N GLU A 66 3.72 -19.12 3.42
CA GLU A 66 2.57 -18.83 2.54
C GLU A 66 1.26 -18.61 3.30
N ASN A 67 0.99 -19.46 4.29
CA ASN A 67 -0.21 -19.36 5.13
C ASN A 67 -0.29 -18.08 5.98
N THR A 68 0.80 -17.32 6.12
CA THR A 68 0.82 -16.05 6.87
C THR A 68 -0.04 -14.98 6.19
N PHE A 69 -0.21 -15.05 4.86
CA PHE A 69 -0.91 -14.04 4.07
C PHE A 69 -1.94 -14.63 3.10
N LYS A 70 -2.35 -15.88 3.32
CA LYS A 70 -3.29 -16.56 2.42
C LYS A 70 -4.59 -15.77 2.24
N ASP A 71 -5.09 -15.19 3.32
CA ASP A 71 -6.32 -14.38 3.30
C ASP A 71 -6.14 -13.02 2.61
N LEU A 72 -4.90 -12.57 2.36
CA LEU A 72 -4.66 -11.32 1.61
C LEU A 72 -4.86 -11.47 0.11
N ALA A 73 -4.81 -12.70 -0.42
CA ALA A 73 -5.03 -12.97 -1.83
C ALA A 73 -6.50 -13.29 -2.15
N ASP A 74 -7.39 -13.30 -1.15
CA ASP A 74 -8.82 -13.44 -1.40
C ASP A 74 -9.37 -12.14 -2.02
N ILE A 75 -9.33 -12.10 -3.36
CA ILE A 75 -9.75 -10.95 -4.18
C ILE A 75 -11.21 -10.59 -3.89
N ASP A 76 -12.05 -11.57 -3.56
CA ASP A 76 -13.47 -11.34 -3.28
C ASP A 76 -13.67 -10.47 -2.03
N THR A 77 -12.65 -10.32 -1.17
CA THR A 77 -12.71 -9.41 -0.03
C THR A 77 -12.51 -7.94 -0.41
N TYR A 78 -11.84 -7.64 -1.52
CA TYR A 78 -11.48 -6.28 -1.95
C TYR A 78 -12.51 -5.67 -2.90
N LYS A 79 -13.68 -5.32 -2.36
CA LYS A 79 -14.83 -4.84 -3.16
C LYS A 79 -14.91 -3.33 -3.32
N TYR A 80 -14.29 -2.57 -2.43
CA TYR A 80 -14.50 -1.12 -2.33
C TYR A 80 -13.33 -0.37 -2.97
N SER A 81 -13.62 0.75 -3.63
CA SER A 81 -12.60 1.59 -4.26
C SER A 81 -12.42 2.91 -3.50
N GLU A 82 -11.37 3.66 -3.82
CA GLU A 82 -11.24 5.04 -3.34
C GLU A 82 -12.13 5.95 -4.17
N ASN A 83 -12.76 6.95 -3.53
CA ASN A 83 -13.65 7.88 -4.21
C ASN A 83 -12.89 8.98 -5.00
N ASN A 84 -11.57 8.80 -5.20
CA ASN A 84 -10.62 9.81 -5.71
C ASN A 84 -10.68 11.16 -4.97
N LYS A 85 -11.19 11.17 -3.74
CA LYS A 85 -11.24 12.32 -2.83
C LYS A 85 -10.30 12.09 -1.65
N TYR A 86 -9.68 13.16 -1.15
CA TYR A 86 -8.88 13.14 0.07
C TYR A 86 -9.24 14.32 0.96
N HIS A 87 -9.29 14.09 2.28
CA HIS A 87 -9.66 15.12 3.24
C HIS A 87 -8.46 15.81 3.88
N PHE A 88 -7.34 15.10 4.02
CA PHE A 88 -6.25 15.54 4.88
C PHE A 88 -4.89 15.07 4.37
N PHE A 89 -3.92 15.98 4.37
CA PHE A 89 -2.50 15.67 4.20
C PHE A 89 -1.74 16.07 5.46
N ASP A 90 -1.33 15.08 6.24
CA ASP A 90 -0.36 15.30 7.29
C ASP A 90 1.03 15.47 6.66
N SER A 91 1.45 16.72 6.52
CA SER A 91 2.74 17.02 5.91
C SER A 91 3.93 16.60 6.79
N LYS A 92 3.73 16.46 8.10
CA LYS A 92 4.75 16.07 9.08
C LYS A 92 4.98 14.57 9.04
N HIS A 93 3.91 13.79 9.11
CA HIS A 93 3.96 12.33 9.12
C HIS A 93 3.85 11.70 7.72
N LYS A 94 3.64 12.52 6.68
CA LYS A 94 3.45 12.10 5.28
C LYS A 94 2.28 11.13 5.15
N ILE A 95 1.14 11.44 5.77
CA ILE A 95 -0.08 10.64 5.70
C ILE A 95 -1.07 11.37 4.81
N ILE A 96 -1.74 10.65 3.92
CA ILE A 96 -2.94 11.11 3.22
C ILE A 96 -4.12 10.29 3.71
N VAL A 97 -5.26 10.94 3.93
CA VAL A 97 -6.52 10.29 4.29
C VAL A 97 -7.39 10.19 3.06
N LEU A 98 -7.62 8.97 2.60
CA LEU A 98 -8.47 8.65 1.47
C LEU A 98 -9.92 8.52 1.93
N GLU A 99 -10.83 9.20 1.24
CA GLU A 99 -12.26 8.95 1.38
C GLU A 99 -12.61 7.67 0.60
N THR A 100 -13.16 6.69 1.31
CA THR A 100 -13.57 5.41 0.72
C THR A 100 -15.01 5.11 1.11
N GLU A 101 -15.64 4.20 0.37
CA GLU A 101 -17.01 3.73 0.64
C GLU A 101 -17.19 3.09 2.04
N ILE A 102 -16.09 2.72 2.70
CA ILE A 102 -16.09 2.09 4.03
C ILE A 102 -15.58 3.03 5.14
N GLY A 103 -15.35 4.30 4.81
CA GLY A 103 -14.85 5.34 5.71
C GLY A 103 -13.43 5.81 5.39
N ASP A 104 -12.90 6.69 6.25
CA ASP A 104 -11.59 7.30 6.10
C ASP A 104 -10.45 6.27 6.30
N ILE A 105 -9.54 6.18 5.35
CA ILE A 105 -8.35 5.31 5.45
C ILE A 105 -7.08 6.13 5.29
N GLY A 106 -6.22 6.08 6.32
CA GLY A 106 -4.91 6.69 6.30
C GLY A 106 -3.90 5.84 5.54
N VAL A 107 -3.09 6.44 4.68
CA VAL A 107 -1.98 5.78 3.99
C VAL A 107 -0.77 6.70 3.94
N ASN A 108 0.43 6.12 3.97
CA ASN A 108 1.64 6.90 3.76
C ASN A 108 1.64 7.46 2.33
N TYR A 109 1.74 8.78 2.21
CA TYR A 109 1.65 9.51 0.95
C TYR A 109 2.80 9.17 -0.03
N ASN A 110 3.98 8.81 0.47
CA ASN A 110 5.05 8.35 -0.42
C ASN A 110 4.73 6.98 -1.02
N TYR A 111 4.12 6.07 -0.24
CA TYR A 111 3.68 4.77 -0.74
C TYR A 111 2.57 4.97 -1.77
N TYR A 112 1.53 5.73 -1.41
CA TYR A 112 0.44 6.12 -2.31
C TYR A 112 0.97 6.67 -3.63
N SER A 113 1.79 7.72 -3.58
CA SER A 113 2.35 8.37 -4.77
C SER A 113 3.22 7.43 -5.60
N TYR A 114 4.02 6.58 -4.96
CA TYR A 114 4.91 5.65 -5.66
C TYR A 114 4.11 4.61 -6.46
N PHE A 115 3.09 4.00 -5.86
CA PHE A 115 2.33 2.93 -6.50
C PHE A 115 1.28 3.47 -7.48
N LYS A 116 0.63 4.60 -7.19
CA LYS A 116 -0.34 5.22 -8.11
C LYS A 116 0.29 5.70 -9.40
N LYS A 117 1.54 6.23 -9.36
CA LYS A 117 2.31 6.55 -10.59
C LYS A 117 2.67 5.33 -11.45
N ARG A 118 2.44 4.12 -10.96
CA ARG A 118 2.61 2.86 -11.71
C ARG A 118 1.28 2.29 -12.19
N ASN A 119 0.22 3.10 -12.17
CA ASN A 119 -1.13 2.72 -12.58
C ASN A 119 -1.69 1.53 -11.79
N LEU A 120 -1.35 1.46 -10.49
CA LEU A 120 -1.94 0.48 -9.58
C LEU A 120 -3.18 1.07 -8.92
N ASN A 121 -4.28 0.32 -8.96
CA ASN A 121 -5.54 0.68 -8.34
C ASN A 121 -5.57 0.16 -6.91
N PHE A 122 -6.10 0.95 -5.99
CA PHE A 122 -6.25 0.54 -4.60
C PHE A 122 -7.69 0.10 -4.37
N LYS A 123 -7.85 -1.07 -3.76
CA LYS A 123 -9.13 -1.58 -3.31
C LYS A 123 -9.06 -1.91 -1.82
N PHE A 124 -10.20 -1.83 -1.17
CA PHE A 124 -10.34 -1.96 0.28
C PHE A 124 -11.32 -3.08 0.61
N ASN A 125 -11.14 -3.69 1.78
CA ASN A 125 -12.05 -4.69 2.31
C ASN A 125 -12.86 -4.13 3.50
N ASN A 126 -14.12 -4.55 3.64
CA ASN A 126 -15.03 -4.06 4.69
C ASN A 126 -15.03 -4.97 5.93
N ASN A 127 -13.89 -5.58 6.26
CA ASN A 127 -13.78 -6.21 7.57
C ASN A 127 -13.65 -5.08 8.60
N ARG A 128 -14.58 -4.99 9.55
CA ARG A 128 -14.79 -3.86 10.48
C ARG A 128 -13.59 -3.51 11.39
N THR A 129 -12.46 -4.16 11.23
CA THR A 129 -11.17 -3.85 11.85
C THR A 129 -10.42 -2.85 10.97
N GLY A 130 -10.31 -1.59 11.39
CA GLY A 130 -9.70 -0.47 10.64
C GLY A 130 -8.18 -0.58 10.35
N PHE A 131 -7.61 -1.79 10.33
CA PHE A 131 -6.19 -2.08 10.07
C PHE A 131 -5.98 -3.10 8.96
N ASN A 132 -6.99 -3.38 8.15
CA ASN A 132 -6.82 -4.33 7.07
C ASN A 132 -5.90 -3.77 5.98
N PRO A 133 -5.09 -4.62 5.33
CA PRO A 133 -4.26 -4.18 4.22
C PRO A 133 -5.10 -3.61 3.09
N ILE A 134 -4.54 -2.61 2.40
CA ILE A 134 -5.07 -2.03 1.18
C ILE A 134 -4.56 -2.88 0.02
N GLY A 135 -5.45 -3.45 -0.77
CA GLY A 135 -5.09 -4.28 -1.91
C GLY A 135 -4.67 -3.41 -3.09
N MET A 136 -3.59 -3.81 -3.77
CA MET A 136 -3.12 -3.19 -5.02
C MET A 136 -3.45 -4.08 -6.20
N PHE A 137 -4.01 -3.46 -7.25
CA PHE A 137 -4.50 -4.16 -8.44
C PHE A 137 -3.97 -3.53 -9.73
N LYS A 138 -3.69 -4.36 -10.73
CA LYS A 138 -3.43 -3.93 -12.10
C LYS A 138 -4.53 -4.49 -12.99
N GLY A 139 -5.50 -3.64 -13.35
CA GLY A 139 -6.77 -4.13 -13.87
C GLY A 139 -7.52 -4.90 -12.78
N ASN A 140 -7.82 -6.18 -13.05
CA ASN A 140 -8.45 -7.09 -12.09
C ASN A 140 -7.46 -7.98 -11.34
N ASP A 141 -6.18 -7.97 -11.72
CA ASP A 141 -5.17 -8.83 -11.10
C ASP A 141 -4.70 -8.24 -9.78
N PHE A 142 -4.73 -9.03 -8.72
CA PHE A 142 -4.09 -8.69 -7.45
C PHE A 142 -2.57 -8.73 -7.61
N VAL A 143 -1.91 -7.65 -7.20
CA VAL A 143 -0.46 -7.49 -7.39
C VAL A 143 0.28 -7.16 -6.10
N GLY A 144 -0.42 -6.95 -4.99
CA GLY A 144 0.21 -6.74 -3.70
C GLY A 144 -0.66 -5.99 -2.71
N VAL A 145 -0.05 -5.53 -1.63
CA VAL A 145 -0.75 -4.80 -0.56
C VAL A 145 0.06 -3.65 0.00
N ILE A 146 -0.63 -2.70 0.63
CA ILE A 146 -0.04 -1.64 1.46
C ILE A 146 -0.72 -1.67 2.82
N MET A 147 0.06 -1.59 3.89
CA MET A 147 -0.51 -1.48 5.23
C MET A 147 -1.06 -0.06 5.46
N PRO A 148 -2.29 0.08 5.99
CA PRO A 148 -2.84 1.37 6.33
C PRO A 148 -2.01 2.02 7.46
N THR A 149 -2.03 3.34 7.51
CA THR A 149 -1.42 4.12 8.60
C THR A 149 -2.48 4.55 9.59
N ARG A 150 -2.26 4.28 10.87
CA ARG A 150 -3.18 4.69 11.94
C ARG A 150 -3.31 6.20 11.97
N ILE A 151 -4.53 6.70 11.86
CA ILE A 151 -4.86 8.10 12.12
C ILE A 151 -5.02 8.26 13.64
N LYS A 152 -4.21 9.11 14.28
CA LYS A 152 -4.43 9.42 15.70
C LYS A 152 -5.60 10.40 15.81
N VAL A 153 -6.64 10.00 16.56
CA VAL A 153 -7.79 10.85 16.88
C VAL A 153 -7.27 12.02 17.73
N GLY A 154 -7.16 13.20 17.13
CA GLY A 154 -6.51 14.38 17.71
C GLY A 154 -5.76 15.24 16.68
N GLU A 155 -5.48 14.69 15.49
CA GLU A 155 -4.88 15.42 14.37
C GLU A 155 -5.90 15.81 13.28
N LYS A 156 -7.19 15.54 13.51
CA LYS A 156 -8.31 16.09 12.71
C LYS A 156 -8.57 17.53 13.17
N ASN A 157 -7.69 18.46 12.81
CA ASN A 157 -7.94 19.90 12.91
C ASN A 157 -8.03 20.50 11.52
#